data_AF-G5S0C1-F1
#
_entry.id   AF-G5S0C1-F1
#
_cell.length_a   1.000
_cell.length_b   1.000
_cell.length_c   1.000
_cell.angle_alpha   90.00
_cell.angle_beta   90.00
_cell.angle_gamma   90.00
#
_symmetry.space_group_name_H-M   'P 1'
#
loop_
_entity.id
_entity.type
_entity.pdbx_description
1 polymer ?
#
loop_
_entity_poly.entity_id
_entity_poly.type
_entity_poly.pdbx_seq_one_letter_code
_entity_poly.pdbx_strand_id
1 'polypeptide(L)'
;MRVPTINVTAIDLSVTVKKPVKASEVNQLLQKAAQGAFHGIVDYTESPLVSIDFNHDPHSAIVDGTQTRVSGAHLIKTLVWCDNEWGFANRMLDTTLAMAAVGFRLDASASTKL
;
A
#
# COMPACT_ATOMS: atom_id res chain seq x y z
N MET A 1 -5.34 4.53 17.19
CA MET A 1 -6.29 5.26 18.07
C MET A 1 -7.53 5.59 17.26
N ARG A 2 -8.72 5.65 17.88
CA ARG A 2 -9.94 6.13 17.17
C ARG A 2 -10.05 7.64 17.34
N VAL A 3 -10.29 8.32 16.22
CA VAL A 3 -10.51 9.77 16.12
C VAL A 3 -11.86 9.93 15.40
N PRO A 4 -12.68 10.96 15.68
CA PRO A 4 -13.97 11.15 15.02
C PRO A 4 -13.81 11.63 13.56
N THR A 5 -13.30 10.74 12.70
CA THR A 5 -13.18 10.89 11.24
C THR A 5 -14.00 9.80 10.56
N ILE A 6 -14.45 10.05 9.33
CA ILE A 6 -15.48 9.21 8.68
C ILE A 6 -14.93 7.86 8.19
N ASN A 7 -13.96 7.86 7.25
CA ASN A 7 -13.65 6.64 6.48
C ASN A 7 -12.18 6.45 6.06
N VAL A 8 -11.30 7.40 6.35
CA VAL A 8 -9.88 7.29 5.97
C VAL A 8 -9.04 7.08 7.22
N THR A 9 -8.20 6.05 7.18
CA THR A 9 -7.26 5.68 8.23
C THR A 9 -5.86 6.20 7.88
N ALA A 10 -5.15 6.66 8.91
CA ALA A 10 -3.73 6.95 8.84
C ALA A 10 -2.94 5.92 9.65
N ILE A 11 -1.87 5.40 9.06
CA ILE A 11 -0.93 4.48 9.69
C ILE A 11 0.39 5.22 9.85
N ASP A 12 0.83 5.40 11.09
CA ASP A 12 2.15 5.92 11.43
C ASP A 12 3.10 4.74 11.71
N LEU A 13 3.99 4.46 10.76
CA LEU A 13 4.95 3.36 10.84
C LEU A 13 6.35 3.89 11.15
N SER A 14 6.94 3.39 12.23
CA SER A 14 8.33 3.67 12.60
C SER A 14 9.15 2.37 12.66
N VAL A 15 10.26 2.31 11.93
CA VAL A 15 11.11 1.10 11.82
C VAL A 15 12.60 1.43 11.85
N THR A 16 13.37 0.59 12.55
CA THR A 16 14.84 0.66 12.52
C THR A 16 15.39 -0.23 11.41
N VAL A 17 16.22 0.32 10.53
CA VAL A 17 16.84 -0.38 9.41
C VAL A 17 18.35 -0.55 9.58
N LYS A 18 18.89 -1.64 9.05
CA LYS A 18 20.33 -1.95 9.15
C LYS A 18 21.19 -1.04 8.26
N LYS A 19 20.72 -0.74 7.05
CA LYS A 19 21.43 0.10 6.10
C LYS A 19 21.17 1.58 6.44
N PRO A 20 22.18 2.45 6.48
CA PRO A 20 21.96 3.89 6.63
C PRO A 20 21.22 4.45 5.41
N VAL A 21 20.24 5.32 5.64
CA VAL A 21 19.38 5.90 4.60
C VAL A 21 19.08 7.38 4.85
N LYS A 22 18.64 8.08 3.80
CA LYS A 22 18.03 9.43 3.87
C LYS A 22 16.55 9.36 3.52
N ALA A 23 15.76 10.33 4.02
CA ALA A 23 14.33 10.42 3.73
C ALA A 23 14.02 10.47 2.21
N SER A 24 14.84 11.18 1.43
CA SER A 24 14.70 11.25 -0.03
C SER A 24 14.90 9.90 -0.72
N GLU A 25 15.81 9.05 -0.21
CA GLU A 25 16.06 7.71 -0.75
C GLU A 25 14.89 6.77 -0.46
N VAL A 26 14.30 6.87 0.74
CA VAL A 26 13.09 6.15 1.13
C VAL A 26 11.92 6.55 0.23
N ASN A 27 11.71 7.86 0.06
CA ASN A 27 10.66 8.39 -0.81
C ASN A 27 10.82 7.93 -2.26
N GLN A 28 12.03 8.04 -2.83
CA GLN A 28 12.31 7.56 -4.19
C GLN A 28 12.06 6.06 -4.35
N LEU A 29 12.37 5.26 -3.33
CA LEU A 29 12.11 3.82 -3.34
C LEU A 29 10.60 3.54 -3.39
N LEU A 30 9.83 4.19 -2.52
CA LEU A 30 8.38 4.00 -2.42
C LEU A 30 7.65 4.53 -3.66
N GLN A 31 8.07 5.67 -4.20
CA GLN A 31 7.55 6.22 -5.45
C GLN A 31 7.79 5.27 -6.63
N LYS A 32 9.01 4.72 -6.76
CA LYS A 32 9.32 3.73 -7.82
C LYS A 32 8.54 2.43 -7.65
N ALA A 33 8.32 1.98 -6.41
CA ALA A 33 7.51 0.81 -6.13
C ALA A 33 6.05 1.01 -6.58
N ALA A 34 5.46 2.16 -6.26
CA ALA A 34 4.12 2.55 -6.69
C ALA A 34 3.97 2.67 -8.22
N GLN A 35 4.99 3.13 -8.92
CA GLN A 35 5.01 3.21 -10.39
C GLN A 35 5.29 1.86 -11.07
N GLY A 36 5.76 0.86 -10.32
CA GLY A 36 6.26 -0.40 -10.85
C GLY A 36 5.49 -1.59 -10.32
N ALA A 37 6.17 -2.43 -9.53
CA ALA A 37 5.65 -3.72 -9.08
C ALA A 37 4.37 -3.63 -8.22
N PHE A 38 4.10 -2.47 -7.62
CA PHE A 38 2.92 -2.25 -6.78
C PHE A 38 1.92 -1.27 -7.39
N HIS A 39 2.01 -1.00 -8.69
CA HIS A 39 1.04 -0.16 -9.38
C HIS A 39 -0.40 -0.67 -9.19
N GLY A 40 -1.31 0.21 -8.75
CA GLY A 40 -2.69 -0.13 -8.42
C GLY A 40 -2.90 -0.73 -7.01
N ILE A 41 -1.81 -0.99 -6.26
CA ILE A 41 -1.85 -1.50 -4.88
C ILE A 41 -1.30 -0.47 -3.89
N VAL A 42 -0.13 0.11 -4.21
CA VAL A 42 0.49 1.19 -3.43
C VAL A 42 0.56 2.43 -4.32
N ASP A 43 0.12 3.57 -3.79
CA ASP A 43 0.31 4.87 -4.41
C ASP A 43 1.27 5.76 -3.58
N TYR A 44 1.73 6.84 -4.17
CA TYR A 44 2.68 7.78 -3.58
C TYR A 44 2.32 9.23 -3.94
N THR A 45 2.28 10.10 -2.94
CA THR A 45 2.01 11.53 -3.14
C THR A 45 2.93 12.42 -2.31
N GLU A 46 3.25 13.60 -2.85
CA GLU A 46 3.89 14.71 -2.13
C GLU A 46 3.00 15.97 -2.14
N SER A 47 1.77 15.85 -2.62
CA SER A 47 0.80 16.94 -2.61
C SER A 47 0.33 17.22 -1.19
N PRO A 48 0.03 18.49 -0.84
CA PRO A 48 -0.44 18.87 0.50
C PRO A 48 -1.92 18.49 0.69
N LEU A 49 -2.18 17.19 0.80
CA LEU A 49 -3.52 16.60 0.92
C LEU A 49 -3.90 16.37 2.38
N VAL A 50 -5.19 16.17 2.60
CA VAL A 50 -5.80 15.80 3.88
C VAL A 50 -6.53 14.47 3.75
N SER A 51 -6.95 13.89 4.88
CA SER A 51 -7.51 12.54 4.90
C SER A 51 -8.67 12.32 3.93
N ILE A 52 -9.58 13.30 3.78
CA ILE A 52 -10.76 13.15 2.90
C ILE A 52 -10.41 13.06 1.41
N ASP A 53 -9.24 13.54 1.00
CA ASP A 53 -8.79 13.46 -0.40
C ASP A 53 -8.53 12.01 -0.84
N PHE A 54 -8.33 11.10 0.12
CA PHE A 54 -8.13 9.67 -0.14
C PHE A 54 -9.40 8.84 0.05
N ASN A 55 -10.55 9.47 0.28
CA ASN A 55 -11.80 8.76 0.39
C ASN A 55 -12.18 8.17 -0.97
N HIS A 56 -12.58 6.90 -0.97
CA HIS A 56 -12.89 6.13 -2.17
C HIS A 56 -11.67 5.88 -3.09
N ASP A 57 -10.46 5.99 -2.56
CA ASP A 57 -9.25 5.60 -3.28
C ASP A 57 -9.08 4.06 -3.24
N PRO A 58 -8.92 3.39 -4.39
CA PRO A 58 -8.89 1.92 -4.46
C PRO A 58 -7.54 1.31 -4.04
N HIS A 59 -6.49 2.11 -3.82
CA HIS A 59 -5.20 1.59 -3.39
C HIS A 59 -5.27 1.06 -1.95
N SER A 60 -4.44 0.07 -1.65
CA SER A 60 -4.34 -0.48 -0.30
C SER A 60 -3.51 0.39 0.63
N ALA A 61 -2.63 1.21 0.08
CA ALA A 61 -1.76 2.12 0.82
C ALA A 61 -1.39 3.30 -0.07
N ILE A 62 -1.50 4.52 0.46
CA ILE A 62 -1.02 5.73 -0.19
C ILE A 62 0.04 6.37 0.72
N VAL A 63 1.29 6.34 0.28
CA VAL A 63 2.40 6.91 1.05
C VAL A 63 2.38 8.43 0.92
N ASP A 64 2.38 9.11 2.07
CA ASP A 64 2.56 10.56 2.13
C ASP A 64 4.04 10.91 2.28
N GLY A 65 4.67 11.21 1.14
CA GLY A 65 6.09 11.54 1.04
C GLY A 65 6.47 12.79 1.83
N THR A 66 5.51 13.70 2.10
CA THR A 66 5.75 14.93 2.88
C THR A 66 5.98 14.64 4.36
N GLN A 67 5.53 13.46 4.83
CA GLN A 67 5.61 13.04 6.22
C GLN A 67 6.76 12.06 6.51
N THR A 68 7.47 11.59 5.48
CA THR A 68 8.63 10.72 5.67
C THR A 68 9.73 11.42 6.45
N ARG A 69 10.23 10.78 7.50
CA ARG A 69 11.37 11.27 8.30
C ARG A 69 12.39 10.16 8.50
N VAL A 70 13.65 10.52 8.60
CA VAL A 70 14.71 9.63 9.08
C VAL A 70 15.42 10.31 10.24
N SER A 71 15.41 9.66 11.40
CA SER A 71 16.17 10.10 12.56
C SER A 71 17.53 9.40 12.60
N GLY A 72 18.59 10.18 12.70
CA GLY A 72 19.95 9.73 12.44
C GLY A 72 20.06 9.21 11.00
N ALA A 73 20.40 7.93 10.84
CA ALA A 73 20.44 7.26 9.54
C ALA A 73 19.63 5.94 9.49
N HIS A 74 19.00 5.55 10.60
CA HIS A 74 18.49 4.19 10.77
C HIS A 74 17.03 4.10 11.21
N LEU A 75 16.45 5.14 11.78
CA LEU A 75 15.04 5.11 12.21
C LEU A 75 14.19 5.85 11.18
N ILE A 76 13.46 5.10 10.37
CA ILE A 76 12.53 5.63 9.36
C ILE A 76 11.16 5.78 9.99
N LYS A 77 10.50 6.90 9.70
CA LYS A 77 9.08 7.13 9.95
C LYS A 77 8.37 7.39 8.62
N THR A 78 7.24 6.75 8.38
CA THR A 78 6.37 6.99 7.21
C THR A 78 4.91 7.11 7.65
N LEU A 79 4.17 8.03 7.05
CA LEU A 79 2.72 8.09 7.18
C LEU A 79 2.08 7.48 5.93
N VAL A 80 1.12 6.59 6.13
CA VAL A 80 0.41 5.91 5.06
C VAL A 80 -1.08 6.09 5.24
N TRP A 81 -1.77 6.55 4.21
CA TRP A 81 -3.21 6.66 4.14
C TRP A 81 -3.83 5.40 3.55
N CYS A 82 -5.05 5.09 3.97
CA CYS A 82 -5.92 4.16 3.25
C CYS A 82 -7.39 4.49 3.54
N ASP A 83 -8.22 4.39 2.51
CA ASP A 83 -9.64 4.14 2.73
C ASP A 83 -9.78 2.70 3.26
N ASN A 84 -10.16 2.56 4.53
CA ASN A 84 -10.15 1.26 5.19
C ASN A 84 -11.27 0.32 4.73
N GLU A 85 -12.22 0.82 3.94
CA GLU A 85 -13.29 0.01 3.34
C GLU A 85 -13.02 -0.22 1.85
N TRP A 86 -12.75 0.85 1.10
CA TRP A 86 -12.72 0.81 -0.36
C TRP A 86 -11.52 0.06 -0.91
N GLY A 87 -10.31 0.35 -0.42
CA GLY A 87 -9.11 -0.37 -0.83
C GLY A 87 -9.21 -1.87 -0.53
N PHE A 88 -9.76 -2.22 0.64
CA PHE A 88 -9.96 -3.61 1.04
C PHE A 88 -11.02 -4.32 0.18
N ALA A 89 -12.15 -3.68 -0.12
CA ALA A 89 -13.19 -4.22 -0.98
C ALA A 89 -12.65 -4.55 -2.39
N ASN A 90 -11.78 -3.70 -2.95
CA ASN A 90 -11.12 -4.00 -4.22
C ASN A 90 -10.18 -5.21 -4.11
N ARG A 91 -9.39 -5.31 -3.03
CA ARG A 91 -8.51 -6.49 -2.81
C ARG A 91 -9.26 -7.81 -2.65
N MET A 92 -10.51 -7.77 -2.13
CA MET A 92 -11.37 -8.95 -2.08
C MET A 92 -11.69 -9.47 -3.50
N LEU A 93 -11.97 -8.59 -4.45
CA LEU A 93 -12.20 -8.95 -5.85
C LEU A 93 -10.94 -9.50 -6.50
N ASP A 94 -9.80 -8.82 -6.31
CA ASP A 94 -8.50 -9.25 -6.86
C ASP A 94 -8.13 -10.65 -6.36
N THR A 95 -8.30 -10.89 -5.05
CA THR A 95 -8.02 -12.19 -4.43
C THR A 95 -8.96 -13.27 -4.96
N THR A 96 -10.25 -12.95 -5.11
CA THR A 96 -11.24 -13.87 -5.69
C THR A 96 -10.85 -14.30 -7.10
N LEU A 97 -10.43 -13.35 -7.95
CA LEU A 97 -9.97 -13.63 -9.30
C LEU A 97 -8.69 -14.48 -9.31
N ALA A 98 -7.73 -14.19 -8.43
CA ALA A 98 -6.51 -14.98 -8.29
C ALA A 98 -6.81 -16.43 -7.86
N MET A 99 -7.70 -16.61 -6.87
CA MET A 99 -8.14 -17.93 -6.42
C MET A 99 -8.84 -18.71 -7.54
N ALA A 100 -9.75 -18.06 -8.27
CA ALA A 100 -10.44 -18.69 -9.39
C ALA A 100 -9.45 -19.12 -10.49
N ALA A 101 -8.50 -18.24 -10.86
CA ALA A 101 -7.50 -18.52 -11.87
C ALA A 101 -6.58 -19.70 -11.50
N VAL A 102 -6.28 -19.89 -10.21
CA VAL A 102 -5.50 -21.05 -9.73
C VAL A 102 -6.37 -22.31 -9.64
N GLY A 103 -7.59 -22.21 -9.11
CA GLY A 103 -8.51 -23.34 -8.93
C GLY A 103 -8.83 -24.05 -10.25
N PHE A 104 -9.19 -23.31 -11.30
CA PHE A 104 -9.49 -23.91 -12.61
C PHE A 104 -8.29 -24.55 -13.31
N ARG A 105 -7.05 -24.17 -12.96
CA ARG A 105 -5.84 -24.81 -13.50
C ARG A 105 -5.58 -26.19 -12.90
N LEU A 106 -5.98 -26.41 -11.65
CA LEU A 106 -5.83 -27.72 -11.00
C LEU A 106 -6.78 -28.75 -11.64
N ASP A 107 -8.03 -28.35 -11.91
CA ASP A 107 -9.04 -29.23 -12.53
C ASP A 107 -8.70 -29.61 -13.98
N ALA A 108 -8.12 -28.68 -14.75
CA ALA A 108 -7.68 -28.95 -16.12
C ALA A 108 -6.50 -29.94 -16.17
N SER A 109 -5.57 -29.88 -15.21
CA SER A 109 -4.42 -30.80 -15.13
C SER A 109 -4.80 -32.22 -14.68
N ALA A 110 -5.91 -32.35 -13.95
CA ALA A 110 -6.46 -33.64 -13.54
C ALA A 110 -7.19 -34.36 -14.69
N SER A 111 -7.68 -33.63 -15.71
CA SER A 111 -8.43 -34.21 -16.84
C SER A 111 -7.56 -34.67 -18.02
N THR A 112 -6.23 -34.47 -17.98
CA THR A 112 -5.31 -34.92 -19.06
C THR A 112 -4.66 -36.29 -18.78
N LYS A 113 -5.18 -37.06 -17.82
CA LYS A 113 -4.69 -38.41 -17.46
C LYS A 113 -5.68 -39.55 -17.72
N LEU A 114 -6.62 -39.38 -18.64
CA LEU A 114 -7.48 -40.46 -19.15
C LEU A 114 -7.18 -40.74 -20.62
#